data_AF-A0A835WNZ8-F1
#
_entry.id   AF-A0A835WNZ8-F1
#
_cell.length_a   1.000
_cell.length_b   1.000
_cell.length_c   1.000
_cell.angle_alpha   90.00
_cell.angle_beta   90.00
_cell.angle_gamma   90.00
#
_symmetry.space_group_name_H-M   'P 1'
#
loop_
_entity.id
_entity.type
_entity.pdbx_description
1 polymer ?
#
loop_
_entity_poly.entity_id
_entity_poly.type
_entity_poly.pdbx_seq_one_letter_code
_entity_poly.pdbx_strand_id
1 'polypeptide(L)'
;MQRIASHSHASCSQPSIPRRRPGCRNICFARVSRPALRSRVVVRSAEEIAALTAVAQSEAIERERELLKHQGTAQLRDTLLKHGFADQALPESHDELLELLAGANLKARSQVVSFPLRKTPRSPRAIKSFLVAPIDVEDVGFVNFLLDSGSSGALITGELRDVLGLSPTDGQVVKGVDSSGLTLRQKVKLPPLRLGPQLLDIRDAYVTTLKSDHDIDVGGVLGLNFLRMWEVEICQDRQRMAFHPPGHIDKGVLDVGGMAVLHCDVLKGGLLGVPVSLNGSARFPAILDLGANFSILNWPAAELAGVRRGADGAPVDSSMQEVTSIDGQRGNRIRRGYLDVVLGGEDAAYVPSRSLALMVRDIPSFAVLGFGESPVMVLGYDLLSADRLVLDLRNQRIFIK
;
A
#
# COMPACT_ATOMS: atom_id res chain seq x y z
N MET A 1 5.73 56.08 50.74
CA MET A 1 4.46 56.82 50.61
C MET A 1 4.05 56.81 49.15
N GLN A 2 2.79 56.41 48.89
CA GLN A 2 1.92 56.62 47.71
C GLN A 2 2.33 55.99 46.35
N ARG A 3 1.67 54.97 45.75
CA ARG A 3 0.26 54.61 45.37
C ARG A 3 -0.27 55.23 44.05
N ILE A 4 -0.69 54.32 43.14
CA ILE A 4 -1.89 54.36 42.23
C ILE A 4 -1.73 55.29 40.98
N ALA A 5 -2.23 55.09 39.75
CA ALA A 5 -3.31 54.35 39.05
C ALA A 5 -2.96 54.31 37.52
N SER A 6 -3.26 53.29 36.69
CA SER A 6 -4.50 52.88 35.99
C SER A 6 -4.95 53.70 34.74
N HIS A 7 -5.18 52.96 33.62
CA HIS A 7 -6.17 53.20 32.52
C HIS A 7 -5.82 54.32 31.50
N SER A 8 -6.16 54.32 30.19
CA SER A 8 -7.01 53.51 29.31
C SER A 8 -6.90 53.98 27.82
N HIS A 9 -7.53 53.20 26.93
CA HIS A 9 -8.15 53.54 25.63
C HIS A 9 -7.33 53.66 24.33
N ALA A 10 -7.62 52.68 23.46
CA ALA A 10 -7.42 52.64 22.02
C ALA A 10 -8.43 53.53 21.28
N SER A 11 -8.00 54.15 20.18
CA SER A 11 -8.86 54.75 19.16
C SER A 11 -8.64 54.09 17.80
N CYS A 12 -9.78 53.84 17.15
CA CYS A 12 -9.94 53.12 15.91
C CYS A 12 -9.85 54.10 14.72
N SER A 13 -9.12 53.75 13.66
CA SER A 13 -9.13 54.48 12.39
C SER A 13 -9.49 53.53 11.23
N GLN A 14 -10.54 53.90 10.49
CA GLN A 14 -11.02 53.20 9.30
C GLN A 14 -10.18 53.57 8.07
N PRO A 15 -10.03 52.66 7.09
CA PRO A 15 -9.71 53.04 5.72
C PRO A 15 -10.92 52.93 4.78
N SER A 16 -10.88 53.82 3.80
CA SER A 16 -11.89 54.21 2.83
C SER A 16 -12.03 53.24 1.64
N ILE A 17 -13.25 53.16 1.10
CA ILE A 17 -13.67 52.36 -0.05
C ILE A 17 -13.46 53.16 -1.36
N PRO A 18 -12.88 52.57 -2.43
CA PRO A 18 -12.98 53.13 -3.77
C PRO A 18 -14.05 52.44 -4.64
N ARG A 19 -14.56 53.24 -5.59
CA ARG A 19 -15.80 53.12 -6.35
C ARG A 19 -15.79 52.06 -7.47
N ARG A 20 -17.00 51.63 -7.80
CA ARG A 20 -17.41 50.71 -8.89
C ARG A 20 -17.05 51.19 -10.30
N ARG A 21 -16.74 50.25 -11.20
CA ARG A 21 -16.88 50.38 -12.67
C ARG A 21 -18.05 49.52 -13.16
N PRO A 22 -18.87 49.97 -14.12
CA PRO A 22 -19.92 49.16 -14.74
C PRO A 22 -19.46 48.58 -16.09
N GLY A 23 -19.89 47.36 -16.41
CA GLY A 23 -19.89 46.84 -17.77
C GLY A 23 -19.39 45.42 -17.91
N CYS A 24 -20.29 44.45 -17.76
CA CYS A 24 -20.16 43.18 -18.48
C CYS A 24 -21.56 42.67 -18.83
N ARG A 25 -21.71 42.34 -20.11
CA ARG A 25 -22.96 41.98 -20.80
C ARG A 25 -23.42 40.59 -20.35
N ASN A 26 -24.74 40.45 -20.19
CA ASN A 26 -25.42 39.19 -19.94
C ASN A 26 -25.19 38.21 -21.10
N ILE A 27 -24.50 37.10 -20.83
CA ILE A 27 -24.58 35.89 -21.63
C ILE A 27 -25.60 34.98 -20.92
N CYS A 28 -26.80 34.93 -21.47
CA CYS A 28 -27.83 33.98 -21.06
C CYS A 28 -27.39 32.56 -21.42
N PHE A 29 -26.88 31.80 -20.44
CA PHE A 29 -26.86 30.34 -20.54
C PHE A 29 -28.29 29.83 -20.31
N ALA A 30 -28.93 29.38 -21.37
CA ALA A 30 -30.16 28.59 -21.27
C ALA A 30 -29.87 27.33 -20.44
N ARG A 31 -30.42 27.28 -19.22
CA ARG A 31 -30.48 26.05 -18.41
C ARG A 31 -31.34 25.04 -19.17
N VAL A 32 -30.72 24.06 -19.81
CA VAL A 32 -31.39 22.83 -20.19
C VAL A 32 -31.70 22.08 -18.90
N SER A 33 -32.95 22.16 -18.45
CA SER A 33 -33.50 21.38 -17.35
C SER A 33 -33.46 19.90 -17.72
N ARG A 34 -32.44 19.19 -17.22
CA ARG A 34 -32.44 17.72 -17.26
C ARG A 34 -33.62 17.21 -16.41
N PRO A 35 -34.48 16.32 -16.92
CA PRO A 35 -35.56 15.74 -16.13
C PRO A 35 -34.96 14.99 -14.94
N ALA A 36 -35.48 15.27 -13.74
CA ALA A 36 -35.10 14.56 -12.53
C ALA A 36 -35.43 13.08 -12.70
N LEU A 37 -34.39 12.24 -12.88
CA LEU A 37 -34.53 10.79 -12.74
C LEU A 37 -34.89 10.49 -11.29
N ARG A 38 -36.19 10.41 -11.01
CA ARG A 38 -36.69 9.77 -9.79
C ARG A 38 -36.48 8.26 -9.95
N SER A 39 -35.32 7.75 -9.55
CA SER A 39 -35.11 6.32 -9.40
C SER A 39 -36.14 5.80 -8.39
N ARG A 40 -37.12 5.01 -8.86
CA ARG A 40 -38.03 4.27 -7.98
C ARG A 40 -37.19 3.26 -7.21
N VAL A 41 -37.03 3.48 -5.91
CA VAL A 41 -36.48 2.48 -4.99
C VAL A 41 -37.54 1.39 -4.87
N VAL A 42 -37.30 0.23 -5.49
CA VAL A 42 -38.17 -0.94 -5.36
C VAL A 42 -37.76 -1.64 -4.06
N VAL A 43 -38.65 -1.59 -3.06
CA VAL A 43 -38.50 -2.36 -1.82
C VAL A 43 -39.00 -3.78 -2.11
N ARG A 44 -38.09 -4.75 -2.05
CA ARG A 44 -38.40 -6.18 -2.21
C ARG A 44 -38.79 -6.80 -0.87
N SER A 45 -39.61 -7.85 -0.89
CA SER A 45 -39.93 -8.61 0.32
C SER A 45 -38.71 -9.41 0.80
N ALA A 46 -38.71 -9.84 2.07
CA ALA A 46 -37.66 -10.71 2.60
C ALA A 46 -37.58 -12.05 1.85
N GLU A 47 -38.73 -12.60 1.43
CA GLU A 47 -38.81 -13.84 0.64
C GLU A 47 -38.22 -13.66 -0.76
N GLU A 48 -38.49 -12.53 -1.42
CA GLU A 48 -37.89 -12.21 -2.73
C GLU A 48 -36.38 -12.06 -2.62
N ILE A 49 -35.87 -11.44 -1.56
CA ILE A 49 -34.43 -11.31 -1.31
C ILE A 49 -33.80 -12.68 -1.06
N ALA A 50 -34.44 -13.54 -0.28
CA ALA A 50 -33.96 -14.90 -0.03
C ALA A 50 -33.91 -15.74 -1.31
N ALA A 51 -34.96 -15.71 -2.12
CA ALA A 51 -35.02 -16.43 -3.40
C ALA A 51 -33.93 -15.96 -4.37
N LEU A 52 -33.72 -14.65 -4.51
CA LEU A 52 -32.65 -14.09 -5.34
C LEU A 52 -31.25 -14.45 -4.83
N THR A 53 -31.07 -14.48 -3.50
CA THR A 53 -29.80 -14.88 -2.90
C THR A 53 -29.50 -16.35 -3.18
N ALA A 54 -30.50 -17.23 -3.11
CA ALA A 54 -30.35 -18.65 -3.43
C ALA A 54 -29.98 -18.88 -4.90
N VAL A 55 -30.62 -18.15 -5.83
CA VAL A 55 -30.27 -18.20 -7.27
C VAL A 55 -28.83 -17.73 -7.48
N ALA A 56 -28.46 -16.58 -6.92
CA ALA A 56 -27.11 -16.04 -7.04
C ALA A 56 -26.04 -16.98 -6.46
N GLN A 57 -26.34 -17.64 -5.34
CA GLN A 57 -25.46 -18.63 -4.73
C GLN A 57 -25.30 -19.87 -5.61
N SER A 58 -26.38 -20.40 -6.17
CA SER A 58 -26.36 -21.54 -7.09
C SER A 58 -25.53 -21.24 -8.35
N GLU A 59 -25.76 -20.06 -8.96
CA GLU A 59 -24.96 -19.60 -10.11
C GLU A 59 -23.47 -19.43 -9.75
N ALA A 60 -23.15 -18.98 -8.53
CA ALA A 60 -21.77 -18.83 -8.08
C ALA A 60 -21.08 -20.19 -7.86
N ILE A 61 -21.79 -21.17 -7.29
CA ILE A 61 -21.27 -22.54 -7.13
C ILE A 61 -20.99 -23.16 -8.50
N GLU A 62 -21.92 -23.05 -9.45
CA GLU A 62 -21.75 -23.64 -10.78
C GLU A 62 -20.57 -23.02 -11.52
N ARG A 63 -20.34 -21.71 -11.39
CA ARG A 63 -19.13 -21.06 -11.93
C ARG A 63 -17.84 -21.60 -11.31
N GLU A 64 -17.81 -21.83 -10.00
CA GLU A 64 -16.64 -22.43 -9.34
C GLU A 64 -16.42 -23.86 -9.81
N ARG A 65 -17.48 -24.66 -9.97
CA ARG A 65 -17.37 -26.02 -10.54
C ARG A 65 -16.79 -26.00 -11.94
N GLU A 66 -17.25 -25.10 -12.79
CA GLU A 66 -16.73 -24.93 -14.15
C GLU A 66 -15.25 -24.58 -14.18
N LEU A 67 -14.75 -23.80 -13.21
CA LEU A 67 -13.32 -23.51 -13.07
C LEU A 67 -12.51 -24.73 -12.59
N LEU A 68 -13.13 -25.60 -11.78
CA LEU A 68 -12.49 -26.76 -11.18
C LEU A 68 -12.57 -28.03 -12.03
N LYS A 69 -13.46 -28.09 -13.03
CA LYS A 69 -13.77 -29.31 -13.80
C LYS A 69 -12.58 -29.98 -14.48
N HIS A 70 -11.51 -29.23 -14.73
CA HIS A 70 -10.28 -29.73 -15.36
C HIS A 70 -9.31 -30.38 -14.36
N GLN A 71 -9.57 -30.28 -13.05
CA GLN A 71 -8.74 -30.89 -12.02
C GLN A 71 -9.10 -32.37 -11.85
N GLY A 72 -8.07 -33.20 -11.66
CA GLY A 72 -8.26 -34.63 -11.38
C GLY A 72 -8.74 -34.89 -9.95
N THR A 73 -9.39 -36.03 -9.70
CA THR A 73 -9.92 -36.43 -8.38
C THR A 73 -8.89 -36.30 -7.26
N ALA A 74 -7.65 -36.73 -7.49
CA ALA A 74 -6.57 -36.62 -6.50
C ALA A 74 -6.24 -35.16 -6.13
N GLN A 75 -6.26 -34.24 -7.10
CA GLN A 75 -6.01 -32.81 -6.88
C GLN A 75 -7.15 -32.15 -6.11
N LEU A 76 -8.40 -32.50 -6.43
CA LEU A 76 -9.57 -32.02 -5.69
C LEU A 76 -9.52 -32.47 -4.23
N ARG A 77 -9.20 -33.76 -3.99
CA ARG A 77 -9.04 -34.30 -2.63
C ARG A 77 -7.93 -33.59 -1.86
N ASP A 78 -6.73 -33.48 -2.43
CA ASP A 78 -5.61 -32.76 -1.82
C ASP A 78 -5.99 -31.32 -1.43
N THR A 79 -6.71 -30.62 -2.32
CA THR A 79 -7.18 -29.26 -2.05
C THR A 79 -8.20 -29.23 -0.91
N LEU A 80 -9.17 -30.14 -0.89
CA LEU A 80 -10.14 -30.25 0.21
C LEU A 80 -9.45 -30.56 1.55
N LEU A 81 -8.41 -31.39 1.57
CA LEU A 81 -7.60 -31.59 2.79
C LEU A 81 -6.96 -30.29 3.28
N LYS A 82 -6.46 -29.44 2.37
CA LYS A 82 -5.94 -28.10 2.72
C LYS A 82 -7.02 -27.13 3.21
N HIS A 83 -8.28 -27.34 2.81
CA HIS A 83 -9.44 -26.65 3.39
C HIS A 83 -9.80 -27.17 4.80
N GLY A 84 -9.13 -28.22 5.29
CA GLY A 84 -9.33 -28.78 6.62
C GLY A 84 -10.38 -29.89 6.67
N PHE A 85 -10.82 -30.41 5.53
CA PHE A 85 -11.67 -31.60 5.49
C PHE A 85 -10.85 -32.83 5.91
N ALA A 86 -11.48 -33.76 6.63
CA ALA A 86 -10.85 -35.03 7.00
C ALA A 86 -10.93 -36.01 5.83
N ASP A 87 -9.84 -36.72 5.54
CA ASP A 87 -9.73 -37.61 4.37
C ASP A 87 -10.84 -38.69 4.33
N GLN A 88 -11.14 -39.27 5.50
CA GLN A 88 -12.19 -40.27 5.65
C GLN A 88 -13.62 -39.73 5.45
N ALA A 89 -13.80 -38.41 5.43
CA ALA A 89 -15.10 -37.76 5.22
C ALA A 89 -15.27 -37.28 3.78
N LEU A 90 -14.27 -37.45 2.91
CA LEU A 90 -14.33 -37.03 1.52
C LEU A 90 -15.07 -38.06 0.66
N PRO A 91 -15.95 -37.61 -0.24
CA PRO A 91 -16.61 -38.51 -1.19
C PRO A 91 -15.61 -39.09 -2.20
N GLU A 92 -15.97 -40.25 -2.75
CA GLU A 92 -15.20 -40.91 -3.83
C GLU A 92 -15.56 -40.37 -5.22
N SER A 93 -16.78 -39.83 -5.37
CA SER A 93 -17.26 -39.28 -6.64
C SER A 93 -16.57 -37.96 -6.98
N HIS A 94 -16.09 -37.83 -8.22
CA HIS A 94 -15.48 -36.60 -8.72
C HIS A 94 -16.46 -35.42 -8.68
N ASP A 95 -17.72 -35.63 -9.07
CA ASP A 95 -18.75 -34.60 -9.05
C ASP A 95 -19.07 -34.10 -7.64
N GLU A 96 -19.11 -35.01 -6.65
CA GLU A 96 -19.35 -34.64 -5.25
C GLU A 96 -18.17 -33.87 -4.66
N LEU A 97 -16.93 -34.25 -5.02
CA LEU A 97 -15.73 -33.49 -4.65
C LEU A 97 -15.72 -32.09 -5.27
N LEU A 98 -16.14 -31.96 -6.54
CA LEU A 98 -16.27 -30.68 -7.23
C LEU A 98 -17.27 -29.77 -6.52
N GLU A 99 -18.48 -30.28 -6.22
CA GLU A 99 -19.52 -29.52 -5.51
C GLU A 99 -19.03 -29.07 -4.13
N LEU A 100 -18.38 -29.97 -3.38
CA LEU A 100 -17.86 -29.69 -2.05
C LEU A 100 -16.76 -28.61 -2.09
N LEU A 101 -15.81 -28.72 -3.02
CA LEU A 101 -14.74 -27.76 -3.17
C LEU A 101 -15.24 -26.41 -3.69
N ALA A 102 -16.20 -26.40 -4.62
CA ALA A 102 -16.84 -25.18 -5.10
C ALA A 102 -17.53 -24.42 -3.95
N GLY A 103 -18.26 -25.13 -3.09
CA GLY A 103 -18.86 -24.56 -1.87
C GLY A 103 -17.81 -24.02 -0.89
N ALA A 104 -16.71 -24.77 -0.68
CA ALA A 104 -15.61 -24.35 0.18
C ALA A 104 -14.89 -23.10 -0.35
N ASN A 105 -14.64 -23.03 -1.66
CA ASN A 105 -14.05 -21.88 -2.35
C ASN A 105 -14.96 -20.66 -2.26
N LEU A 106 -16.26 -20.81 -2.52
CA LEU A 106 -17.21 -19.71 -2.42
C LEU A 106 -17.26 -19.15 -1.00
N LYS A 107 -17.29 -20.02 0.02
CA LYS A 107 -17.22 -19.62 1.42
C LYS A 107 -15.92 -18.87 1.71
N ALA A 108 -14.77 -19.36 1.25
CA ALA A 108 -13.49 -18.69 1.43
C ALA A 108 -13.46 -17.31 0.75
N ARG A 109 -13.89 -17.23 -0.52
CA ARG A 109 -13.94 -15.97 -1.28
C ARG A 109 -14.86 -14.93 -0.65
N SER A 110 -15.92 -15.33 0.06
CA SER A 110 -16.79 -14.39 0.77
C SER A 110 -16.10 -13.64 1.92
N GLN A 111 -14.92 -14.11 2.36
CA GLN A 111 -14.10 -13.46 3.39
C GLN A 111 -13.11 -12.45 2.80
N VAL A 112 -12.94 -12.41 1.47
CA VAL A 112 -12.02 -11.51 0.79
C VAL A 112 -12.58 -10.10 0.78
N VAL A 113 -11.79 -9.14 1.24
CA VAL A 113 -12.15 -7.72 1.14
C VAL A 113 -11.51 -7.14 -0.11
N SER A 114 -12.31 -6.68 -1.06
CA SER A 114 -11.82 -6.14 -2.33
C SER A 114 -12.43 -4.77 -2.62
N PHE A 115 -11.63 -3.89 -3.20
CA PHE A 115 -12.07 -2.59 -3.68
C PHE A 115 -11.28 -2.17 -4.94
N PRO A 116 -11.76 -1.18 -5.70
CA PRO A 116 -10.99 -0.60 -6.80
C PRO A 116 -9.61 -0.16 -6.31
N LEU A 117 -8.57 -0.40 -7.11
CA LEU A 117 -7.22 0.03 -6.79
C LEU A 117 -7.19 1.54 -6.61
N ARG A 118 -6.88 2.01 -5.40
CA ARG A 118 -6.79 3.44 -5.08
C ARG A 118 -5.33 3.85 -4.91
N LYS A 119 -5.02 5.00 -5.49
CA LYS A 119 -3.72 5.65 -5.30
C LYS A 119 -3.93 7.13 -4.98
N THR A 120 -3.00 7.74 -4.26
CA THR A 120 -3.01 9.21 -4.09
C THR A 120 -2.86 9.88 -5.46
N PRO A 121 -3.59 10.99 -5.71
CA PRO A 121 -3.56 11.67 -6.99
C PRO A 121 -2.16 12.25 -7.23
N ARG A 122 -1.75 12.20 -8.49
CA ARG A 122 -0.58 12.93 -8.95
C ARG A 122 -1.00 14.37 -9.25
N SER A 123 -0.20 15.33 -8.79
CA SER A 123 -0.33 16.74 -9.15
C SER A 123 1.05 17.30 -9.50
N PRO A 124 1.15 18.49 -10.11
CA PRO A 124 2.44 19.15 -10.33
C PRO A 124 3.24 19.35 -9.04
N ARG A 125 2.57 19.41 -7.87
CA ARG A 125 3.18 19.48 -6.54
C ARG A 125 3.43 18.10 -5.93
N ALA A 126 2.58 17.12 -6.26
CA ALA A 126 2.64 15.74 -5.80
C ALA A 126 2.92 14.79 -6.97
N ILE A 127 4.19 14.70 -7.38
CA ILE A 127 4.60 13.82 -8.50
C ILE A 127 4.46 12.33 -8.14
N LYS A 128 4.38 12.04 -6.84
CA LYS A 128 4.30 10.71 -6.22
C LYS A 128 2.86 10.19 -6.17
N SER A 129 2.67 8.87 -6.18
CA SER A 129 1.36 8.22 -6.07
C SER A 129 1.49 6.95 -5.25
N PHE A 130 0.84 6.92 -4.08
CA PHE A 130 0.95 5.84 -3.12
C PHE A 130 -0.32 5.00 -3.09
N LEU A 131 -0.17 3.69 -2.85
CA LEU A 131 -1.32 2.81 -2.62
C LEU A 131 -2.03 3.16 -1.32
N VAL A 132 -3.36 3.21 -1.37
CA VAL A 132 -4.18 3.48 -0.18
C VAL A 132 -5.25 2.43 0.04
N ALA A 133 -5.50 2.14 1.32
CA ALA A 133 -6.63 1.33 1.77
C ALA A 133 -7.59 2.20 2.60
N PRO A 134 -8.90 2.17 2.31
CA PRO A 134 -9.90 2.82 3.17
C PRO A 134 -10.15 1.95 4.40
N ILE A 135 -9.92 2.51 5.58
CA ILE A 135 -10.14 1.86 6.88
C ILE A 135 -11.27 2.59 7.58
N ASP A 136 -12.26 1.82 8.06
CA ASP A 136 -13.27 2.36 8.97
C ASP A 136 -12.66 2.49 10.37
N VAL A 137 -12.57 3.72 10.85
CA VAL A 137 -12.05 4.08 12.16
C VAL A 137 -13.25 4.43 13.03
N GLU A 138 -13.43 3.73 14.15
CA GLU A 138 -14.59 3.92 15.03
C GLU A 138 -14.78 5.41 15.39
N ASP A 139 -16.04 5.86 15.33
CA ASP A 139 -16.49 7.24 15.55
C ASP A 139 -15.93 8.32 14.60
N VAL A 140 -15.09 7.96 13.64
CA VAL A 140 -14.54 8.87 12.62
C VAL A 140 -15.09 8.53 11.23
N GLY A 141 -15.24 7.24 10.92
CA GLY A 141 -15.63 6.74 9.61
C GLY A 141 -14.44 6.35 8.73
N PHE A 142 -14.62 6.38 7.41
CA PHE A 142 -13.59 5.91 6.47
C PHE A 142 -12.43 6.89 6.32
N VAL A 143 -11.24 6.45 6.68
CA VAL A 143 -9.98 7.17 6.55
C VAL A 143 -9.04 6.40 5.62
N ASN A 144 -8.37 7.10 4.70
CA ASN A 144 -7.38 6.46 3.84
C ASN A 144 -6.05 6.29 4.58
N PHE A 145 -5.47 5.10 4.50
CA PHE A 145 -4.13 4.81 4.98
C PHE A 145 -3.22 4.41 3.82
N LEU A 146 -1.98 4.89 3.84
CA LEU A 146 -0.95 4.42 2.92
C LEU A 146 -0.58 2.96 3.23
N LEU A 147 -0.31 2.15 2.22
CA LEU A 147 0.28 0.82 2.40
C LEU A 147 1.80 0.89 2.23
N ASP A 148 2.53 0.43 3.24
CA ASP A 148 3.99 0.60 3.29
C ASP A 148 4.68 -0.61 3.93
N SER A 149 5.28 -1.48 3.12
CA SER A 149 6.07 -2.60 3.61
C SER A 149 7.45 -2.21 4.17
N GLY A 150 7.88 -0.96 3.96
CA GLY A 150 9.06 -0.34 4.58
C GLY A 150 8.81 0.14 6.01
N SER A 151 7.54 0.17 6.46
CA SER A 151 7.17 0.40 7.86
C SER A 151 6.87 -0.91 8.58
N SER A 152 7.41 -1.10 9.78
CA SER A 152 7.12 -2.31 10.60
C SER A 152 5.75 -2.26 11.27
N GLY A 153 5.28 -1.07 11.64
CA GLY A 153 4.05 -0.85 12.40
C GLY A 153 3.10 0.16 11.74
N ALA A 154 1.94 0.33 12.37
CA ALA A 154 1.00 1.37 11.99
C ALA A 154 1.49 2.75 12.45
N LEU A 155 1.34 3.75 11.59
CA LEU A 155 1.60 5.15 11.89
C LEU A 155 0.31 5.94 11.71
N ILE A 156 0.11 6.99 12.49
CA ILE A 156 -0.98 7.96 12.29
C ILE A 156 -0.43 9.38 12.22
N THR A 157 -1.15 10.26 11.53
CA THR A 157 -0.81 11.67 11.49
C THR A 157 -1.21 12.38 12.79
N GLY A 158 -0.67 13.59 13.01
CA GLY A 158 -1.10 14.43 14.12
C GLY A 158 -2.58 14.81 14.00
N GLU A 159 -3.06 15.05 12.77
CA GLU A 159 -4.44 15.41 12.48
C GLU A 159 -5.41 14.28 12.85
N LEU A 160 -5.12 13.03 12.46
CA LEU A 160 -5.96 11.90 12.85
C LEU A 160 -5.92 11.67 14.37
N ARG A 161 -4.76 11.83 15.00
CA ARG A 161 -4.64 11.77 16.47
C ARG A 161 -5.56 12.78 17.15
N ASP A 162 -5.56 14.02 16.66
CA ASP A 162 -6.35 15.10 17.23
C ASP A 162 -7.86 14.86 17.01
N VAL A 163 -8.27 14.33 15.85
CA VAL A 163 -9.65 13.90 15.56
C VAL A 163 -10.10 12.79 16.50
N LEU A 164 -9.21 11.86 16.84
CA LEU A 164 -9.46 10.78 17.80
C LEU A 164 -9.45 11.25 19.26
N GLY A 165 -9.14 12.52 19.53
CA GLY A 165 -9.05 13.06 20.89
C GLY A 165 -7.92 12.45 21.72
N LEU A 166 -6.88 11.90 21.07
CA LEU A 166 -5.73 11.31 21.75
C LEU A 166 -4.73 12.40 22.16
N SER A 167 -4.25 12.37 23.40
CA SER A 167 -3.33 13.39 23.91
C SER A 167 -1.93 13.25 23.27
N PRO A 168 -1.22 14.36 23.01
CA PRO A 168 0.18 14.33 22.60
C PRO A 168 1.11 13.65 23.61
N THR A 169 0.68 13.48 24.86
CA THR A 169 1.43 12.82 25.93
C THR A 169 0.99 11.37 26.15
N ASP A 170 0.02 10.85 25.39
CA ASP A 170 -0.48 9.50 25.60
C ASP A 170 0.53 8.45 25.13
N GLY A 171 0.90 7.56 26.05
CA GLY A 171 1.75 6.38 25.82
C GLY A 171 3.26 6.65 25.91
N GLN A 172 4.05 5.76 25.31
CA GLN A 172 5.51 5.79 25.44
C GLN A 172 6.18 6.45 24.22
N VAL A 173 7.21 7.27 24.46
CA VAL A 173 8.13 7.71 23.40
C VAL A 173 9.04 6.55 23.01
N VAL A 174 9.02 6.19 21.73
CA VAL A 174 9.87 5.13 21.17
C VAL A 174 10.82 5.70 20.11
N LYS A 175 11.92 4.99 19.88
CA LYS A 175 12.82 5.27 18.75
C LYS A 175 12.29 4.58 17.50
N GLY A 176 12.16 5.33 16.40
CA GLY A 176 11.85 4.85 15.06
C GLY A 176 12.99 5.15 14.10
N VAL A 177 12.84 4.64 12.87
CA VAL A 177 13.73 4.93 11.75
C VAL A 177 12.87 5.30 10.56
N ASP A 178 13.24 6.35 9.84
CA ASP A 178 12.71 6.65 8.51
C ASP A 178 13.84 7.11 7.57
N SER A 179 13.49 7.52 6.36
CA SER A 179 14.44 7.97 5.35
C SER A 179 15.38 9.10 5.81
N SER A 180 15.01 9.87 6.85
CA SER A 180 15.85 10.93 7.43
C SER A 180 16.77 10.45 8.56
N GLY A 181 16.56 9.23 9.05
CA GLY A 181 17.38 8.59 10.08
C GLY A 181 16.57 8.21 11.32
N LEU A 182 17.20 8.32 12.49
CA LEU A 182 16.55 8.02 13.77
C LEU A 182 15.53 9.11 14.12
N THR A 183 14.33 8.69 14.49
CA THR A 183 13.26 9.58 14.96
C THR A 183 12.73 9.15 16.32
N LEU A 184 12.14 10.10 17.05
CA LEU A 184 11.37 9.80 18.26
C LEU A 184 9.90 9.91 17.91
N ARG A 185 9.11 8.90 18.30
CA ARG A 185 7.68 8.84 18.00
C ARG A 185 6.89 8.51 19.24
N GLN A 186 5.71 9.09 19.35
CA GLN A 186 4.78 8.83 20.44
C GLN A 186 3.95 7.60 20.09
N LYS A 187 3.99 6.56 20.93
CA LYS A 187 3.13 5.38 20.78
C LYS A 187 1.76 5.67 21.37
N VAL A 188 0.70 5.49 20.60
CA VAL A 188 -0.69 5.69 21.03
C VAL A 188 -1.53 4.43 20.85
N LYS A 189 -2.65 4.35 21.57
CA LYS A 189 -3.65 3.29 21.40
C LYS A 189 -4.70 3.74 20.39
N LEU A 190 -4.97 2.89 19.40
CA LEU A 190 -6.01 3.13 18.42
C LEU A 190 -7.35 2.54 18.88
N PRO A 191 -8.48 3.17 18.51
CA PRO A 191 -9.78 2.52 18.61
C PRO A 191 -9.85 1.31 17.66
N PRO A 192 -10.92 0.49 17.74
CA PRO A 192 -11.22 -0.52 16.73
C PRO A 192 -11.12 0.02 15.30
N LEU A 193 -10.36 -0.69 14.47
CA LEU A 193 -10.24 -0.42 13.04
C LEU A 193 -10.88 -1.55 12.25
N ARG A 194 -11.56 -1.26 11.14
CA ARG A 194 -12.13 -2.28 10.25
C ARG A 194 -11.71 -2.11 8.81
N LEU A 195 -11.47 -3.23 8.14
CA LEU A 195 -11.32 -3.33 6.70
C LEU A 195 -12.53 -4.08 6.14
N GLY A 196 -13.50 -3.36 5.59
CA GLY A 196 -14.80 -3.95 5.26
C GLY A 196 -15.46 -4.55 6.52
N PRO A 197 -15.91 -5.82 6.49
CA PRO A 197 -16.50 -6.47 7.67
C PRO A 197 -15.45 -6.95 8.69
N GLN A 198 -14.16 -6.88 8.39
CA GLN A 198 -13.11 -7.51 9.18
C GLN A 198 -12.56 -6.54 10.23
N LEU A 199 -12.61 -6.93 11.51
CA LEU A 199 -11.97 -6.21 12.59
C LEU A 199 -10.45 -6.42 12.54
N LEU A 200 -9.68 -5.34 12.58
CA LEU A 200 -8.24 -5.39 12.55
C LEU A 200 -7.65 -5.52 13.96
N ASP A 201 -6.73 -6.46 14.15
CA ASP A 201 -5.95 -6.58 15.39
C ASP A 201 -4.75 -5.63 15.39
N ILE A 202 -5.04 -4.33 15.27
CA ILE A 202 -4.06 -3.25 15.32
C ILE A 202 -4.51 -2.28 16.42
N ARG A 203 -3.88 -2.39 17.58
CA ARG A 203 -4.20 -1.58 18.76
C ARG A 203 -3.21 -0.46 19.03
N ASP A 204 -2.02 -0.55 18.44
CA ASP A 204 -0.93 0.38 18.65
C ASP A 204 -0.56 1.07 17.34
N ALA A 205 -0.34 2.37 17.40
CA ALA A 205 0.28 3.12 16.32
C ALA A 205 1.28 4.14 16.86
N TYR A 206 2.09 4.69 15.95
CA TYR A 206 3.05 5.72 16.28
C TYR A 206 2.69 7.01 15.55
N VAL A 207 2.68 8.12 16.28
CA VAL A 207 2.40 9.43 15.70
C VAL A 207 3.60 9.84 14.84
N THR A 208 3.32 10.25 13.61
CA THR A 208 4.31 10.73 12.65
C THR A 208 3.82 11.98 11.95
N THR A 209 4.75 12.74 11.39
CA THR A 209 4.41 13.83 10.47
C THR A 209 4.50 13.30 9.05
N LEU A 210 3.36 13.20 8.36
CA LEU A 210 3.34 12.97 6.92
C LEU A 210 3.22 14.33 6.24
N LYS A 211 4.30 14.80 5.60
CA LYS A 211 4.20 15.95 4.70
C LYS A 211 3.50 15.48 3.43
N SER A 212 2.20 15.72 3.35
CA SER A 212 1.40 15.43 2.16
C SER A 212 1.39 16.65 1.25
N ASP A 213 2.09 16.59 0.12
CA ASP A 213 1.84 17.48 -1.03
C ASP A 213 0.61 17.01 -1.84
N HIS A 214 -0.12 15.98 -1.37
CA HIS A 214 -1.22 15.34 -2.08
C HIS A 214 -2.57 15.94 -1.69
N ASP A 215 -3.50 15.98 -2.66
CA ASP A 215 -4.88 16.43 -2.47
C ASP A 215 -5.78 15.40 -1.76
N ILE A 216 -5.22 14.29 -1.26
CA ILE A 216 -5.96 13.31 -0.43
C ILE A 216 -5.40 13.36 0.98
N ASP A 217 -6.29 13.62 1.93
CA ASP A 217 -6.04 13.44 3.35
C ASP A 217 -5.85 11.96 3.65
N VAL A 218 -4.66 11.62 4.14
CA VAL A 218 -4.32 10.30 4.63
C VAL A 218 -4.21 10.36 6.15
N GLY A 219 -4.84 9.42 6.84
CA GLY A 219 -4.81 9.35 8.30
C GLY A 219 -3.52 8.74 8.84
N GLY A 220 -2.73 8.08 7.98
CA GLY A 220 -1.53 7.39 8.42
C GLY A 220 -0.98 6.38 7.42
N VAL A 221 -0.19 5.45 7.95
CA VAL A 221 0.50 4.38 7.22
C VAL A 221 0.20 3.04 7.89
N LEU A 222 -0.10 2.01 7.09
CA LEU A 222 -0.24 0.63 7.52
C LEU A 222 0.99 -0.17 7.09
N GLY A 223 1.74 -0.62 8.09
CA GLY A 223 3.00 -1.34 7.93
C GLY A 223 2.86 -2.86 7.79
N LEU A 224 3.98 -3.55 7.99
CA LEU A 224 4.07 -5.02 8.00
C LEU A 224 3.14 -5.67 9.02
N ASN A 225 2.86 -5.02 10.16
CA ASN A 225 1.89 -5.53 11.13
C ASN A 225 0.48 -5.70 10.54
N PHE A 226 0.07 -4.82 9.63
CA PHE A 226 -1.17 -4.92 8.87
C PHE A 226 -1.02 -5.86 7.68
N LEU A 227 0.02 -5.67 6.87
CA LEU A 227 0.19 -6.44 5.62
C LEU A 227 0.34 -7.94 5.86
N ARG A 228 0.92 -8.36 7.00
CA ARG A 228 1.05 -9.78 7.39
C ARG A 228 -0.26 -10.42 7.85
N MET A 229 -1.32 -9.63 8.06
CA MET A 229 -2.65 -10.18 8.37
C MET A 229 -3.32 -10.78 7.13
N TRP A 230 -2.79 -10.51 5.93
CA TRP A 230 -3.44 -10.80 4.66
C TRP A 230 -2.46 -11.37 3.65
N GLU A 231 -3.01 -12.07 2.65
CA GLU A 231 -2.40 -12.23 1.34
C GLU A 231 -2.95 -11.11 0.43
N VAL A 232 -2.11 -10.12 0.13
CA VAL A 232 -2.56 -8.89 -0.55
C VAL A 232 -2.35 -9.03 -2.05
N GLU A 233 -3.43 -8.98 -2.82
CA GLU A 233 -3.41 -8.99 -4.29
C GLU A 233 -3.60 -7.56 -4.83
N ILE A 234 -2.66 -7.11 -5.66
CA ILE A 234 -2.71 -5.84 -6.39
C ILE A 234 -2.70 -6.16 -7.88
N CYS A 235 -3.77 -5.81 -8.58
CA CYS A 235 -3.93 -6.01 -10.03
C CYS A 235 -4.02 -4.64 -10.73
N GLN A 236 -2.99 -4.28 -11.50
CA GLN A 236 -3.00 -3.03 -12.28
C GLN A 236 -3.92 -3.14 -13.48
N ASP A 237 -3.87 -4.27 -14.20
CA ASP A 237 -4.69 -4.53 -15.38
C ASP A 237 -6.19 -4.41 -15.08
N ARG A 238 -6.62 -4.95 -13.94
CA ARG A 238 -8.01 -4.95 -13.47
C ARG A 238 -8.36 -3.76 -12.57
N GLN A 239 -7.40 -2.89 -12.26
CA GLN A 239 -7.54 -1.80 -11.30
C GLN A 239 -8.22 -2.26 -9.99
N ARG A 240 -7.69 -3.33 -9.39
CA ARG A 240 -8.26 -3.97 -8.18
C ARG A 240 -7.20 -4.19 -7.11
N MET A 241 -7.59 -3.99 -5.86
CA MET A 241 -6.86 -4.46 -4.69
C MET A 241 -7.75 -5.39 -3.87
N ALA A 242 -7.20 -6.50 -3.39
CA ALA A 242 -7.91 -7.46 -2.57
C ALA A 242 -7.04 -7.95 -1.40
N PHE A 243 -7.69 -8.15 -0.25
CA PHE A 243 -7.10 -8.65 0.98
C PHE A 243 -7.70 -10.02 1.24
N HIS A 244 -6.92 -11.05 0.99
CA HIS A 244 -7.32 -12.43 1.20
C HIS A 244 -6.88 -12.87 2.60
N PRO A 245 -7.74 -13.59 3.35
CA PRO A 245 -7.32 -14.26 4.57
C PRO A 245 -6.08 -15.14 4.35
N PRO A 246 -5.20 -15.30 5.37
CA PRO A 246 -4.03 -16.15 5.25
C PRO A 246 -4.38 -17.60 4.89
N GLY A 247 -3.58 -18.18 3.99
CA GLY A 247 -3.72 -19.56 3.50
C GLY A 247 -4.61 -19.69 2.25
N HIS A 248 -5.11 -18.61 1.67
CA HIS A 248 -5.88 -18.66 0.43
C HIS A 248 -5.02 -19.09 -0.77
N ILE A 249 -3.73 -18.73 -0.80
CA ILE A 249 -2.75 -19.20 -1.79
C ILE A 249 -2.58 -20.71 -1.68
N ASP A 250 -2.28 -21.22 -0.47
CA ASP A 250 -1.99 -22.65 -0.28
C ASP A 250 -3.22 -23.53 -0.54
N LYS A 251 -4.43 -23.01 -0.27
CA LYS A 251 -5.71 -23.65 -0.59
C LYS A 251 -6.11 -23.52 -2.07
N GLY A 252 -5.37 -22.78 -2.89
CA GLY A 252 -5.70 -22.55 -4.30
C GLY A 252 -6.90 -21.61 -4.53
N VAL A 253 -7.40 -20.95 -3.49
CA VAL A 253 -8.47 -19.94 -3.60
C VAL A 253 -7.92 -18.68 -4.29
N LEU A 254 -6.71 -18.26 -3.92
CA LEU A 254 -5.97 -17.21 -4.60
C LEU A 254 -4.98 -17.86 -5.57
N ASP A 255 -5.35 -17.90 -6.85
CA ASP A 255 -4.50 -18.44 -7.90
C ASP A 255 -3.27 -17.58 -8.13
N VAL A 256 -2.08 -18.15 -7.93
CA VAL A 256 -0.78 -17.56 -8.22
C VAL A 256 -0.01 -18.35 -9.29
N GLY A 257 -0.69 -19.27 -9.99
CA GLY A 257 -0.13 -20.08 -11.06
C GLY A 257 0.46 -19.22 -12.18
N GLY A 258 1.65 -19.61 -12.65
CA GLY A 258 2.37 -18.88 -13.70
C GLY A 258 2.97 -17.55 -13.27
N MET A 259 2.94 -17.21 -11.98
CA MET A 259 3.66 -16.07 -11.42
C MET A 259 5.04 -16.50 -10.92
N ALA A 260 6.04 -15.63 -11.01
CA ALA A 260 7.34 -15.87 -10.39
C ALA A 260 7.23 -15.73 -8.87
N VAL A 261 7.78 -16.69 -8.14
CA VAL A 261 7.80 -16.69 -6.66
C VAL A 261 9.14 -16.19 -6.18
N LEU A 262 9.15 -15.12 -5.40
CA LEU A 262 10.35 -14.59 -4.77
C LEU A 262 10.26 -14.78 -3.26
N HIS A 263 11.22 -15.53 -2.72
CA HIS A 263 11.38 -15.68 -1.27
C HIS A 263 12.07 -14.45 -0.69
N CYS A 264 11.56 -14.01 0.46
CA CYS A 264 12.03 -12.85 1.17
C CYS A 264 12.86 -13.28 2.38
N ASP A 265 13.93 -12.54 2.64
CA ASP A 265 14.69 -12.63 3.88
C ASP A 265 14.17 -11.61 4.90
N VAL A 266 14.20 -11.99 6.18
CA VAL A 266 13.97 -11.03 7.28
C VAL A 266 15.26 -10.26 7.55
N LEU A 267 15.23 -8.98 7.23
CA LEU A 267 16.35 -8.05 7.45
C LEU A 267 16.27 -7.40 8.84
N LYS A 268 17.31 -6.63 9.18
CA LYS A 268 17.36 -5.87 10.43
C LYS A 268 16.12 -4.96 10.55
N GLY A 269 15.56 -4.88 11.76
CA GLY A 269 14.32 -4.14 12.01
C GLY A 269 13.04 -4.89 11.60
N GLY A 270 13.15 -6.15 11.16
CA GLY A 270 12.01 -7.00 10.80
C GLY A 270 11.44 -6.71 9.41
N LEU A 271 12.10 -5.83 8.64
CA LEU A 271 11.79 -5.56 7.25
C LEU A 271 12.01 -6.81 6.40
N LEU A 272 11.31 -6.89 5.28
CA LEU A 272 11.49 -7.97 4.33
C LEU A 272 12.30 -7.47 3.14
N GLY A 273 13.20 -8.30 2.63
CA GLY A 273 13.91 -8.01 1.40
C GLY A 273 14.04 -9.23 0.51
N VAL A 274 14.26 -9.01 -0.78
CA VAL A 274 14.58 -10.06 -1.74
C VAL A 274 16.01 -9.90 -2.22
N PRO A 275 16.73 -10.99 -2.54
CA PRO A 275 18.01 -10.87 -3.21
C PRO A 275 17.85 -10.14 -4.55
N VAL A 276 18.79 -9.25 -4.88
CA VAL A 276 18.86 -8.56 -6.17
C VAL A 276 20.28 -8.62 -6.73
N SER A 277 20.39 -8.73 -8.05
CA SER A 277 21.62 -8.52 -8.82
C SER A 277 21.37 -7.39 -9.82
N LEU A 278 22.34 -6.49 -9.95
CA LEU A 278 22.31 -5.38 -10.89
C LEU A 278 23.45 -5.53 -11.89
N ASN A 279 23.18 -5.50 -13.20
CA ASN A 279 24.18 -5.68 -14.25
C ASN A 279 25.06 -6.95 -14.08
N GLY A 280 24.47 -8.04 -13.59
CA GLY A 280 25.18 -9.30 -13.34
C GLY A 280 26.13 -9.27 -12.14
N SER A 281 25.98 -8.31 -11.24
CA SER A 281 26.76 -8.23 -10.01
C SER A 281 26.52 -9.41 -9.06
N ALA A 282 27.36 -9.53 -8.03
CA ALA A 282 27.02 -10.33 -6.86
C ALA A 282 25.68 -9.85 -6.27
N ARG A 283 24.92 -10.79 -5.70
CA ARG A 283 23.62 -10.47 -5.11
C ARG A 283 23.76 -9.75 -3.77
N PHE A 284 22.83 -8.83 -3.52
CA PHE A 284 22.71 -8.09 -2.28
C PHE A 284 21.22 -7.88 -1.92
N PRO A 285 20.88 -7.46 -0.69
CA PRO A 285 19.47 -7.32 -0.30
C PRO A 285 18.78 -6.09 -0.91
N ALA A 286 17.55 -6.28 -1.39
CA ALA A 286 16.61 -5.23 -1.75
C ALA A 286 15.42 -5.22 -0.78
N ILE A 287 15.30 -4.19 0.05
CA ILE A 287 14.21 -3.99 1.01
C ILE A 287 12.90 -3.72 0.26
N LEU A 288 11.83 -4.48 0.54
CA LEU A 288 10.52 -4.28 -0.08
C LEU A 288 9.82 -3.04 0.50
N ASP A 289 9.49 -2.07 -0.35
CA ASP A 289 8.88 -0.81 0.11
C ASP A 289 7.78 -0.31 -0.85
N LEU A 290 6.52 -0.64 -0.52
CA LEU A 290 5.34 -0.08 -1.20
C LEU A 290 5.17 1.44 -0.97
N GLY A 291 5.76 1.97 0.10
CA GLY A 291 5.78 3.39 0.44
C GLY A 291 6.84 4.18 -0.32
N ALA A 292 7.73 3.53 -1.08
CA ALA A 292 8.66 4.18 -1.98
C ALA A 292 8.11 4.22 -3.42
N ASN A 293 8.09 5.39 -4.05
CA ASN A 293 7.67 5.48 -5.47
C ASN A 293 8.75 5.03 -6.45
N PHE A 294 10.01 5.10 -6.01
CA PHE A 294 11.17 4.84 -6.84
C PHE A 294 12.12 3.96 -6.06
N SER A 295 12.80 3.08 -6.77
CA SER A 295 13.82 2.22 -6.21
C SER A 295 15.11 3.01 -6.02
N ILE A 296 15.72 2.87 -4.83
CA ILE A 296 16.88 3.66 -4.40
C ILE A 296 17.99 2.72 -3.95
N LEU A 297 19.17 2.84 -4.52
CA LEU A 297 20.35 2.08 -4.12
C LEU A 297 21.36 2.97 -3.38
N ASN A 298 22.09 2.40 -2.43
CA ASN A 298 23.24 3.07 -1.84
C ASN A 298 24.45 3.05 -2.80
N TRP A 299 25.47 3.86 -2.52
CA TRP A 299 26.66 3.90 -3.37
C TRP A 299 27.43 2.56 -3.44
N PRO A 300 27.61 1.80 -2.33
CA PRO A 300 28.19 0.46 -2.41
C PRO A 300 27.48 -0.47 -3.41
N ALA A 301 26.14 -0.46 -3.46
CA ALA A 301 25.39 -1.22 -4.47
C ALA A 301 25.59 -0.67 -5.89
N ALA A 302 25.72 0.65 -6.04
CA ALA A 302 25.96 1.27 -7.35
C ALA A 302 27.32 0.86 -7.91
N GLU A 303 28.35 0.95 -7.08
CA GLU A 303 29.73 0.58 -7.43
C GLU A 303 29.84 -0.91 -7.75
N LEU A 304 29.15 -1.76 -6.96
CA LEU A 304 29.02 -3.18 -7.23
C LEU A 304 28.36 -3.48 -8.59
N ALA A 305 27.43 -2.63 -9.03
CA ALA A 305 26.79 -2.69 -10.36
C ALA A 305 27.61 -2.03 -11.48
N GLY A 306 28.85 -1.63 -11.20
CA GLY A 306 29.75 -0.96 -12.15
C GLY A 306 29.52 0.54 -12.32
N VAL A 307 28.63 1.16 -11.53
CA VAL A 307 28.36 2.60 -11.58
C VAL A 307 29.43 3.35 -10.79
N ARG A 308 30.26 4.12 -11.47
CA ARG A 308 31.29 4.96 -10.83
C ARG A 308 30.70 6.29 -10.35
N ARG A 309 31.16 6.76 -9.18
CA ARG A 309 31.03 8.17 -8.79
C ARG A 309 31.75 9.00 -9.86
N GLY A 310 31.05 9.94 -10.50
CA GLY A 310 31.72 10.86 -11.42
C GLY A 310 32.81 11.62 -10.65
N ALA A 311 33.96 11.86 -11.27
CA ALA A 311 34.91 12.83 -10.70
C ALA A 311 34.20 14.18 -10.62
N ASP A 312 34.39 14.92 -9.52
CA ASP A 312 33.90 16.28 -9.37
C ASP A 312 34.45 17.15 -10.53
N GLY A 313 33.65 17.31 -11.59
CA GLY A 313 34.01 18.10 -12.78
C GLY A 313 33.99 17.37 -14.13
N ALA A 314 33.66 16.08 -14.22
CA ALA A 314 33.44 15.45 -15.53
C ALA A 314 32.19 16.05 -16.22
N PRO A 315 32.23 16.35 -17.54
CA PRO A 315 31.05 16.81 -18.28
C PRO A 315 29.92 15.79 -18.11
N VAL A 316 28.75 16.29 -17.71
CA VAL A 316 27.54 15.50 -17.45
C VAL A 316 27.02 14.98 -18.77
N ASP A 317 27.52 13.84 -19.22
CA ASP A 317 26.91 13.12 -20.34
C ASP A 317 25.67 12.39 -19.81
N SER A 318 24.54 13.07 -19.99
CA SER A 318 23.14 12.63 -19.87
C SER A 318 22.76 11.70 -18.70
N SER A 319 22.27 12.30 -17.60
CA SER A 319 21.13 11.84 -16.74
C SER A 319 21.23 12.15 -15.23
N MET A 320 22.07 13.11 -14.80
CA MET A 320 21.99 13.58 -13.41
C MET A 320 20.75 14.48 -13.23
N GLN A 321 19.81 14.07 -12.37
CA GLN A 321 18.65 14.87 -11.96
C GLN A 321 18.77 15.18 -10.47
N GLU A 322 18.49 16.41 -10.06
CA GLU A 322 18.30 16.76 -8.66
C GLU A 322 16.91 16.26 -8.21
N VAL A 323 16.83 15.58 -7.05
CA VAL A 323 15.54 15.18 -6.44
C VAL A 323 15.45 15.76 -5.04
N THR A 324 14.34 16.45 -4.79
CA THR A 324 13.98 16.99 -3.48
C THR A 324 13.44 15.88 -2.57
N SER A 325 13.95 15.81 -1.35
CA SER A 325 13.52 14.86 -0.32
C SER A 325 12.09 15.15 0.18
N ILE A 326 11.45 14.18 0.86
CA ILE A 326 10.08 14.29 1.43
C ILE A 326 9.96 15.40 2.49
N ASP A 327 11.10 15.82 3.06
CA ASP A 327 11.20 16.89 4.04
C ASP A 327 11.52 18.27 3.43
N GLY A 328 11.73 18.36 2.11
CA GLY A 328 12.07 19.60 1.39
C GLY A 328 13.57 19.94 1.40
N GLN A 329 14.43 19.11 1.99
CA GLN A 329 15.88 19.32 1.99
C GLN A 329 16.45 19.04 0.59
N ARG A 330 17.22 20.01 0.06
CA ARG A 330 18.05 19.84 -1.14
C ARG A 330 19.36 19.16 -0.72
N GLY A 331 19.62 17.95 -1.20
CA GLY A 331 20.85 17.23 -0.89
C GLY A 331 21.27 16.26 -1.98
N ASN A 332 22.51 16.45 -2.45
CA ASN A 332 23.37 15.64 -3.32
C ASN A 332 22.82 15.12 -4.67
N ARG A 333 23.69 15.16 -5.69
CA ARG A 333 23.44 14.70 -7.07
C ARG A 333 22.96 13.25 -7.08
N ILE A 334 21.76 13.01 -7.61
CA ILE A 334 21.24 11.66 -7.86
C ILE A 334 21.58 11.29 -9.30
N ARG A 335 22.24 10.13 -9.45
CA ARG A 335 22.41 9.51 -10.76
C ARG A 335 21.20 8.65 -11.03
N ARG A 336 20.50 8.91 -12.13
CA ARG A 336 19.42 8.07 -12.63
C ARG A 336 19.98 7.23 -13.78
N GLY A 337 19.92 5.92 -13.66
CA GLY A 337 20.45 5.01 -14.68
C GLY A 337 19.51 3.85 -14.94
N TYR A 338 19.53 3.35 -16.16
CA TYR A 338 18.90 2.07 -16.49
C TYR A 338 19.90 0.96 -16.19
N LEU A 339 19.54 0.07 -15.27
CA LEU A 339 20.36 -1.09 -14.91
C LEU A 339 19.53 -2.35 -15.19
N ASP A 340 20.21 -3.42 -15.58
CA ASP A 340 19.60 -4.74 -15.69
C ASP A 340 19.35 -5.25 -14.27
N VAL A 341 18.09 -5.56 -13.96
CA VAL A 341 17.67 -5.99 -12.63
C VAL A 341 17.27 -7.46 -12.67
N VAL A 342 17.83 -8.25 -11.77
CA VAL A 342 17.40 -9.62 -11.52
C VAL A 342 17.05 -9.76 -10.05
N LEU A 343 15.80 -10.13 -9.74
CA LEU A 343 15.32 -10.38 -8.38
C LEU A 343 15.31 -11.87 -8.07
N GLY A 344 15.43 -12.22 -6.79
CA GLY A 344 15.34 -13.60 -6.30
C GLY A 344 16.66 -14.36 -6.32
N GLY A 345 16.60 -15.60 -5.82
CA GLY A 345 17.73 -16.53 -5.71
C GLY A 345 18.11 -17.19 -7.04
N GLU A 346 19.14 -18.05 -7.05
CA GLU A 346 19.62 -18.73 -8.27
C GLU A 346 18.51 -19.62 -8.85
N ASP A 347 17.76 -20.28 -7.98
CA ASP A 347 16.70 -21.21 -8.34
C ASP A 347 15.35 -20.53 -8.67
N ALA A 348 15.22 -19.23 -8.40
CA ALA A 348 13.97 -18.49 -8.50
C ALA A 348 14.22 -17.03 -8.89
N ALA A 349 14.79 -16.83 -10.08
CA ALA A 349 15.09 -15.51 -10.62
C ALA A 349 13.88 -14.90 -11.36
N TYR A 350 13.63 -13.62 -11.14
CA TYR A 350 12.67 -12.81 -11.91
C TYR A 350 13.39 -11.63 -12.54
N VAL A 351 13.19 -11.47 -13.85
CA VAL A 351 13.69 -10.32 -14.62
C VAL A 351 12.49 -9.45 -14.99
N PRO A 352 12.40 -8.21 -14.48
CA PRO A 352 11.33 -7.30 -14.86
C PRO A 352 11.32 -7.06 -16.37
N SER A 353 10.12 -7.07 -16.98
CA SER A 353 9.94 -6.88 -18.42
C SER A 353 10.27 -5.47 -18.93
N ARG A 354 10.42 -4.49 -18.02
CA ARG A 354 10.76 -3.10 -18.33
C ARG A 354 12.12 -2.72 -17.78
N SER A 355 12.86 -1.89 -18.51
CA SER A 355 14.06 -1.25 -18.00
C SER A 355 13.71 -0.29 -16.87
N LEU A 356 14.44 -0.38 -15.76
CA LEU A 356 14.16 0.37 -14.54
C LEU A 356 15.17 1.48 -14.36
N ALA A 357 14.65 2.68 -14.14
CA ALA A 357 15.46 3.83 -13.83
C ALA A 357 15.66 3.92 -12.31
N LEU A 358 16.82 3.48 -11.82
CA LEU A 358 17.13 3.43 -10.40
C LEU A 358 17.80 4.74 -9.95
N MET A 359 17.59 5.13 -8.69
CA MET A 359 18.21 6.30 -8.08
C MET A 359 19.36 5.89 -7.16
N VAL A 360 20.52 6.53 -7.29
CA VAL A 360 21.65 6.32 -6.36
C VAL A 360 21.67 7.38 -5.27
N ARG A 361 21.56 6.95 -4.01
CA ARG A 361 21.67 7.81 -2.83
C ARG A 361 21.91 7.00 -1.55
N ASP A 362 22.85 7.47 -0.72
CA ASP A 362 22.97 7.02 0.67
C ASP A 362 21.90 7.73 1.51
N ILE A 363 20.79 7.05 1.79
CA ILE A 363 19.78 7.54 2.73
C ILE A 363 20.19 7.19 4.17
N PRO A 364 20.00 8.11 5.14
CA PRO A 364 20.36 7.88 6.55
C PRO A 364 19.85 6.56 7.15
N SER A 365 18.67 6.08 6.75
CA SER A 365 18.11 4.81 7.23
C SER A 365 19.01 3.61 6.92
N PHE A 366 19.76 3.60 5.81
CA PHE A 366 20.67 2.50 5.49
C PHE A 366 21.73 2.29 6.57
N ALA A 367 22.37 3.37 7.02
CA ALA A 367 23.37 3.29 8.09
C ALA A 367 22.76 2.77 9.40
N VAL A 368 21.58 3.27 9.79
CA VAL A 368 20.88 2.82 11.01
C VAL A 368 20.50 1.33 10.93
N LEU A 369 20.09 0.88 9.75
CA LEU A 369 19.76 -0.51 9.44
C LEU A 369 21.00 -1.40 9.26
N GLY A 370 22.22 -0.86 9.39
CA GLY A 370 23.47 -1.63 9.32
C GLY A 370 24.05 -1.78 7.91
N PHE A 371 23.52 -1.07 6.93
CA PHE A 371 23.96 -1.07 5.53
C PHE A 371 24.77 0.18 5.15
N GLY A 372 25.47 0.79 6.12
CA GLY A 372 26.27 2.00 5.84
C GLY A 372 27.33 1.76 4.77
N GLU A 373 28.07 0.64 4.89
CA GLU A 373 29.17 0.27 3.99
C GLU A 373 28.85 -0.97 3.14
N SER A 374 27.67 -1.56 3.31
CA SER A 374 27.28 -2.79 2.62
C SER A 374 26.26 -2.50 1.52
N PRO A 375 26.35 -3.13 0.33
CA PRO A 375 25.38 -2.96 -0.75
C PRO A 375 23.95 -3.22 -0.28
N VAL A 376 23.05 -2.25 -0.53
CA VAL A 376 21.61 -2.39 -0.27
C VAL A 376 20.82 -1.52 -1.24
N MET A 377 19.59 -1.92 -1.53
CA MET A 377 18.62 -1.03 -2.15
C MET A 377 17.25 -1.11 -1.48
N VAL A 378 16.44 -0.08 -1.70
CA VAL A 378 14.99 -0.08 -1.51
C VAL A 378 14.35 -0.42 -2.85
N LEU A 379 13.48 -1.42 -2.83
CA LEU A 379 12.65 -1.84 -3.94
C LEU A 379 11.31 -1.12 -3.87
N GLY A 380 11.19 -0.06 -4.66
CA GLY A 380 10.01 0.78 -4.70
C GLY A 380 8.87 0.20 -5.53
N TYR A 381 7.73 0.89 -5.46
CA TYR A 381 6.55 0.62 -6.23
C TYR A 381 6.76 0.79 -7.75
N ASP A 382 7.76 1.54 -8.19
CA ASP A 382 8.18 1.55 -9.60
C ASP A 382 8.63 0.19 -10.11
N LEU A 383 9.15 -0.70 -9.26
CA LEU A 383 9.39 -2.09 -9.64
C LEU A 383 8.17 -2.94 -9.32
N LEU A 384 7.66 -2.83 -8.09
CA LEU A 384 6.59 -3.69 -7.59
C LEU A 384 5.24 -3.49 -8.31
N SER A 385 5.06 -2.41 -9.07
CA SER A 385 3.86 -2.15 -9.90
C SER A 385 3.77 -2.98 -11.17
N ALA A 386 4.14 -4.26 -11.10
CA ALA A 386 3.88 -5.25 -12.13
C ALA A 386 2.37 -5.39 -12.42
N ASP A 387 1.99 -6.09 -13.49
CA ASP A 387 0.58 -6.24 -13.88
C ASP A 387 -0.23 -6.86 -12.75
N ARG A 388 0.37 -7.84 -12.07
CA ARG A 388 -0.17 -8.47 -10.87
C ARG A 388 0.93 -8.74 -9.85
N LEU A 389 0.68 -8.30 -8.62
CA LEU A 389 1.52 -8.53 -7.45
C LEU A 389 0.69 -9.19 -6.37
N VAL A 390 1.18 -10.29 -5.80
CA VAL A 390 0.61 -10.90 -4.58
C VAL A 390 1.65 -10.90 -3.49
N LEU A 391 1.28 -10.38 -2.32
CA LEU A 391 2.15 -10.28 -1.15
C LEU A 391 1.67 -11.28 -0.10
N ASP A 392 2.49 -12.29 0.19
CA ASP A 392 2.32 -13.19 1.34
C ASP A 392 3.47 -12.94 2.31
N LEU A 393 3.43 -11.78 2.95
CA LEU A 393 4.49 -11.30 3.82
C LEU A 393 4.55 -12.06 5.15
N ARG A 394 3.50 -12.83 5.48
CA ARG A 394 3.48 -13.73 6.63
C ARG A 394 4.41 -14.92 6.38
N ASN A 395 4.33 -15.51 5.20
CA ASN A 395 5.17 -16.63 4.78
C ASN A 395 6.41 -16.19 3.99
N GLN A 396 6.76 -14.89 4.04
CA GLN A 396 7.98 -14.34 3.46
C GLN A 396 8.13 -14.66 1.97
N ARG A 397 7.05 -14.53 1.19
CA ARG A 397 7.07 -14.73 -0.25
C ARG A 397 6.21 -13.70 -0.96
N ILE A 398 6.64 -13.32 -2.16
CA ILE A 398 5.85 -12.47 -3.06
C ILE A 398 5.75 -13.15 -4.42
N PHE A 399 4.64 -12.92 -5.11
CA PHE A 399 4.39 -13.44 -6.44
C PHE A 399 4.27 -12.27 -7.39
N ILE A 400 5.01 -12.31 -8.49
CA ILE A 400 5.06 -11.24 -9.48
C ILE A 400 4.78 -11.82 -10.87
N LYS A 401 3.95 -11.11 -11.65
CA LYS A 401 3.74 -11.38 -13.07
C LYS A 401 4.27 -10.22 -13.90
#